data_AF-A0A1G0CLR0-F1
#
_entry.id   AF-A0A1G0CLR0-F1
#
_cell.length_a   1.000
_cell.length_b   1.000
_cell.length_c   1.000
_cell.angle_alpha   90.00
_cell.angle_beta   90.00
_cell.angle_gamma   90.00
#
_symmetry.space_group_name_H-M   'P 1'
#
loop_
_entity.id
_entity.type
_entity.pdbx_description
1 polymer ?
#
loop_
_entity_poly.entity_id
_entity_poly.type
_entity_poly.pdbx_seq_one_letter_code
_entity_poly.pdbx_strand_id
1 'polypeptide(L)'
;MKRISCFFAVFLSVSLHASVDMTRVNPELFIHQPQTDLSLVTENDAVLKEKWVRSLFDRDILNHEGTRAFSLTADFNAYYSVFKERFRLIDLNHDDTPELVFEGFVSKDDEKEHVEIFRSANGELTRIYDEIGHILAYKIHPNTQEILLYHHQYPCCLNASHNLNRLRLVDGKLQAVKRYFVCRGVGDMKGTFFPKKSSFSNQLKETKKGVQLRWSGSVISKNAWSRRVQSNVIAPYKKGSLYKVIAQENGWLYVRMQTPPDITDNKVINPNNLQETAVYGWLEKRKL
;
A
#
# COMPACT_ATOMS: atom_id res chain seq x y z
N MET A 1 22.87 -38.06 -52.78
CA MET A 1 21.74 -37.51 -51.98
C MET A 1 22.22 -37.20 -50.58
N LYS A 2 22.53 -35.92 -50.26
CA LYS A 2 22.90 -35.49 -48.90
C LYS A 2 21.66 -34.87 -48.26
N ARG A 3 21.12 -35.51 -47.22
CA ARG A 3 20.02 -34.97 -46.40
C ARG A 3 20.63 -34.06 -45.33
N ILE A 4 20.27 -32.78 -45.38
CA ILE A 4 20.60 -31.79 -44.36
C ILE A 4 19.45 -31.83 -43.34
N SER A 5 19.70 -32.38 -42.16
CA SER A 5 18.77 -32.30 -41.04
C SER A 5 18.94 -30.94 -40.36
N CYS A 6 17.98 -30.03 -40.57
CA CYS A 6 17.86 -28.81 -39.79
C CYS A 6 17.31 -29.15 -38.40
N PHE A 7 18.16 -29.11 -37.38
CA PHE A 7 17.74 -29.09 -35.99
C PHE A 7 17.20 -27.70 -35.65
N PHE A 8 15.89 -27.58 -35.52
CA PHE A 8 15.22 -26.39 -34.97
C PHE A 8 15.36 -26.44 -33.45
N ALA A 9 16.34 -25.73 -32.89
CA ALA A 9 16.43 -25.52 -31.45
C ALA A 9 15.39 -24.47 -31.04
N VAL A 10 14.23 -24.92 -30.57
CA VAL A 10 13.24 -24.05 -29.92
C VAL A 10 13.80 -23.70 -28.54
N PHE A 11 14.41 -22.51 -28.43
CA PHE A 11 14.72 -21.92 -27.14
C PHE A 11 13.40 -21.53 -26.47
N LEU A 12 12.91 -22.41 -25.62
CA LEU A 12 11.82 -22.10 -24.68
C LEU A 12 12.38 -21.08 -23.67
N SER A 13 12.19 -19.79 -23.95
CA SER A 13 12.41 -18.72 -22.98
C SER A 13 11.33 -18.81 -21.90
N VAL A 14 11.55 -19.68 -20.92
CA VAL A 14 10.79 -19.69 -19.68
C VAL A 14 11.05 -18.34 -19.02
N SER A 15 10.12 -17.42 -19.18
CA SER A 15 10.11 -16.18 -18.44
C SER A 15 9.77 -16.54 -17.01
N LEU A 16 10.78 -16.88 -16.21
CA LEU A 16 10.65 -16.90 -14.75
C LEU A 16 10.25 -15.49 -14.35
N HIS A 17 8.95 -15.29 -14.12
CA HIS A 17 8.45 -14.11 -13.47
C HIS A 17 8.95 -14.23 -12.04
N ALA A 18 10.03 -13.52 -11.73
CA ALA A 18 10.52 -13.44 -10.37
C ALA A 18 9.40 -12.82 -9.52
N SER A 19 8.93 -13.56 -8.52
CA SER A 19 7.97 -13.06 -7.55
C SER A 19 8.53 -11.77 -6.94
N VAL A 20 7.68 -10.75 -6.83
CA VAL A 20 8.10 -9.48 -6.26
C VAL A 20 7.92 -9.58 -4.76
N ASP A 21 9.03 -9.74 -4.05
CA ASP A 21 8.99 -9.56 -2.60
C ASP A 21 8.55 -8.11 -2.30
N MET A 22 7.40 -8.01 -1.64
CA MET A 22 6.78 -6.74 -1.28
C MET A 22 7.32 -6.32 0.08
N THR A 23 8.14 -5.26 0.10
CA THR A 23 8.72 -4.76 1.35
C THR A 23 7.62 -4.31 2.30
N ARG A 24 7.37 -5.07 3.37
CA ARG A 24 6.65 -4.54 4.54
C ARG A 24 7.45 -3.38 5.10
N VAL A 25 6.82 -2.22 5.19
CA VAL A 25 7.48 -1.01 5.67
C VAL A 25 7.22 -0.82 7.17
N ASN A 26 8.13 -0.16 7.89
CA ASN A 26 7.89 0.14 9.30
C ASN A 26 6.80 1.24 9.43
N PRO A 27 5.68 0.98 10.14
CA PRO A 27 4.63 1.97 10.37
C PRO A 27 5.12 3.29 10.97
N GLU A 28 6.09 3.23 11.88
CA GLU A 28 6.64 4.38 12.59
C GLU A 28 7.31 5.40 11.65
N LEU A 29 7.72 4.97 10.45
CA LEU A 29 8.31 5.88 9.47
C LEU A 29 7.30 6.88 8.91
N PHE A 30 6.02 6.52 8.87
CA PHE A 30 4.99 7.32 8.19
C PHE A 30 3.89 7.82 9.11
N ILE A 31 3.73 7.17 10.26
CA ILE A 31 2.65 7.40 11.21
C ILE A 31 3.28 7.74 12.57
N HIS A 32 2.93 8.89 13.11
CA HIS A 32 3.34 9.27 14.46
C HIS A 32 2.58 8.43 15.50
N GLN A 33 3.33 7.63 16.27
CA GLN A 33 2.81 6.71 17.30
C GLN A 33 1.72 5.78 16.73
N PRO A 34 2.08 4.87 15.80
CA PRO A 34 1.14 3.91 15.25
C PRO A 34 0.76 2.88 16.31
N GLN A 35 -0.49 2.42 16.28
CA GLN A 35 -0.88 1.17 16.93
C GLN A 35 -0.92 0.07 15.87
N THR A 36 -0.34 -1.09 16.14
CA THR A 36 -0.23 -2.18 15.16
C THR A 36 -0.99 -3.43 15.54
N ASP A 37 -1.41 -3.54 16.81
CA ASP A 37 -2.20 -4.68 17.28
C ASP A 37 -3.70 -4.40 17.09
N LEU A 38 -4.25 -4.90 15.98
CA LEU A 38 -5.68 -4.77 15.65
C LEU A 38 -6.59 -5.53 16.62
N SER A 39 -6.07 -6.49 17.41
CA SER A 39 -6.91 -7.21 18.38
C SER A 39 -7.48 -6.29 19.46
N LEU A 40 -6.77 -5.18 19.76
CA LEU A 40 -7.21 -4.18 20.73
C LEU A 40 -8.43 -3.37 20.28
N VAL A 41 -8.76 -3.42 19.00
CA VAL A 41 -9.93 -2.75 18.41
C VAL A 41 -10.85 -3.74 17.69
N THR A 42 -10.63 -5.05 17.88
CA THR A 42 -11.49 -6.08 17.32
C THR A 42 -12.58 -6.44 18.33
N GLU A 43 -13.83 -6.48 17.87
CA GLU A 43 -14.95 -6.96 18.68
C GLU A 43 -14.97 -8.48 18.78
N ASN A 44 -15.28 -8.98 19.98
CA ASN A 44 -15.33 -10.41 20.27
C ASN A 44 -16.75 -10.98 20.10
N ASP A 45 -17.32 -10.84 18.90
CA ASP A 45 -18.60 -11.48 18.53
C ASP A 45 -18.40 -12.51 17.41
N ALA A 46 -18.07 -13.74 17.82
CA ALA A 46 -17.85 -14.84 16.89
C ALA A 46 -19.12 -15.24 16.11
N VAL A 47 -20.31 -15.06 16.71
CA VAL A 47 -21.59 -15.44 16.12
C VAL A 47 -21.95 -14.46 15.00
N LEU A 48 -21.83 -13.16 15.28
CA LEU A 48 -22.04 -12.12 14.26
C LEU A 48 -21.03 -12.24 13.13
N LYS A 49 -19.74 -12.48 13.45
CA LYS A 49 -18.69 -12.67 12.45
C LYS A 49 -19.02 -13.81 11.50
N GLU A 50 -19.34 -15.00 12.02
CA GLU A 50 -19.69 -16.16 11.18
C GLU A 50 -20.94 -15.87 10.34
N LYS A 51 -21.99 -15.29 10.95
CA LYS A 51 -23.23 -14.92 10.25
C LYS A 51 -22.96 -14.00 9.06
N TRP A 52 -22.12 -12.99 9.23
CA TRP A 52 -21.78 -12.03 8.18
C TRP A 52 -20.93 -12.65 7.08
N VAL A 53 -19.91 -13.44 7.44
CA VAL A 53 -19.09 -14.15 6.46
C VAL A 53 -19.94 -15.15 5.66
N ARG A 54 -20.86 -15.87 6.32
CA ARG A 54 -21.83 -16.76 5.65
C ARG A 54 -22.73 -16.01 4.68
N SER A 55 -23.26 -14.85 5.08
CA SER A 55 -24.09 -14.04 4.18
C SER A 55 -23.34 -13.59 2.94
N LEU A 56 -22.05 -13.22 3.05
CA LEU A 56 -21.23 -12.86 1.88
C LEU A 56 -20.92 -14.08 1.00
N PHE A 57 -20.70 -15.25 1.61
CA PHE A 57 -20.46 -16.50 0.91
C PHE A 57 -21.69 -16.94 0.11
N ASP A 58 -22.86 -16.99 0.75
CA ASP A 58 -24.12 -17.47 0.13
C ASP A 58 -24.60 -16.55 -1.01
N ARG A 59 -24.22 -15.27 -0.96
CA ARG A 59 -24.52 -14.25 -1.99
C ARG A 59 -23.43 -14.13 -3.06
N ASP A 60 -22.40 -14.98 -3.02
CA ASP A 60 -21.29 -15.00 -3.98
C ASP A 60 -20.54 -13.65 -4.08
N ILE A 61 -20.41 -12.93 -2.97
CA ILE A 61 -19.68 -11.64 -2.89
C ILE A 61 -18.17 -11.87 -2.70
N LEU A 62 -17.79 -12.94 -2.02
CA LEU A 62 -16.40 -13.27 -1.71
C LEU A 62 -15.70 -13.88 -2.93
N ASN A 63 -14.62 -13.24 -3.38
CA ASN A 63 -13.78 -13.72 -4.48
C ASN A 63 -12.52 -14.40 -3.93
N HIS A 64 -12.70 -15.40 -3.05
CA HIS A 64 -11.62 -16.13 -2.37
C HIS A 64 -11.59 -17.58 -2.86
N GLU A 65 -10.42 -18.22 -2.82
CA GLU A 65 -10.30 -19.65 -3.07
C GLU A 65 -11.21 -20.43 -2.10
N GLY A 66 -12.00 -21.36 -2.65
CA GLY A 66 -12.98 -22.11 -1.86
C GLY A 66 -14.39 -21.49 -1.82
N THR A 67 -14.64 -20.39 -2.53
CA THR A 67 -16.00 -19.86 -2.78
C THR A 67 -16.52 -20.26 -4.17
N ARG A 68 -17.77 -19.92 -4.49
CA ARG A 68 -18.37 -20.20 -5.80
C ARG A 68 -17.73 -19.47 -6.97
N ALA A 69 -16.95 -18.41 -6.71
CA ALA A 69 -16.13 -17.77 -7.72
C ALA A 69 -15.08 -18.75 -8.31
N PHE A 70 -14.69 -19.78 -7.56
CA PHE A 70 -13.69 -20.77 -7.96
C PHE A 70 -14.28 -22.19 -8.12
N SER A 71 -15.34 -22.54 -7.39
CA SER A 71 -15.95 -23.88 -7.46
C SER A 71 -17.46 -23.85 -7.21
N LEU A 72 -18.25 -24.35 -8.15
CA LEU A 72 -19.72 -24.45 -8.01
C LEU A 72 -20.18 -25.33 -6.84
N THR A 73 -19.30 -26.19 -6.32
CA THR A 73 -19.55 -27.08 -5.18
C THR A 73 -18.90 -26.58 -3.89
N ALA A 74 -18.63 -25.28 -3.79
CA ALA A 74 -18.02 -24.68 -2.61
C ALA A 74 -18.85 -24.93 -1.34
N ASP A 75 -18.17 -25.31 -0.25
CA ASP A 75 -18.76 -25.54 1.07
C ASP A 75 -18.32 -24.44 2.04
N PHE A 76 -19.30 -23.84 2.74
CA PHE A 76 -19.03 -22.75 3.66
C PHE A 76 -18.15 -23.17 4.83
N ASN A 77 -18.35 -24.36 5.41
CA ASN A 77 -17.61 -24.77 6.61
C ASN A 77 -16.13 -24.98 6.27
N ALA A 78 -15.85 -25.59 5.12
CA ALA A 78 -14.49 -25.72 4.59
C ALA A 78 -13.85 -24.34 4.36
N TYR A 79 -14.55 -23.44 3.66
CA TYR A 79 -14.08 -22.07 3.45
C TYR A 79 -13.80 -21.33 4.77
N TYR A 80 -14.77 -21.31 5.68
CA TYR A 80 -14.68 -20.58 6.95
C TYR A 80 -13.56 -21.13 7.82
N SER A 81 -13.32 -22.44 7.82
CA SER A 81 -12.21 -23.04 8.58
C SER A 81 -10.83 -22.51 8.18
N VAL A 82 -10.67 -22.11 6.91
CA VAL A 82 -9.42 -21.57 6.35
C VAL A 82 -9.29 -20.06 6.59
N PHE A 83 -10.38 -19.31 6.41
CA PHE A 83 -10.33 -17.84 6.37
C PHE A 83 -10.82 -17.13 7.64
N LYS A 84 -11.47 -17.81 8.60
CA LYS A 84 -12.09 -17.17 9.78
C LYS A 84 -11.18 -16.26 10.62
N GLU A 85 -9.89 -16.54 10.67
CA GLU A 85 -8.89 -15.74 11.43
C GLU A 85 -8.46 -14.47 10.69
N ARG A 86 -8.74 -14.41 9.38
CA ARG A 86 -8.47 -13.23 8.53
C ARG A 86 -9.57 -12.19 8.59
N PHE A 87 -10.73 -12.55 9.15
CA PHE A 87 -11.86 -11.66 9.37
C PHE A 87 -11.87 -11.10 10.79
N ARG A 88 -12.11 -9.79 10.90
CA ARG A 88 -12.25 -9.04 12.14
C ARG A 88 -13.51 -8.18 12.09
N LEU A 89 -14.18 -8.03 13.22
CA LEU A 89 -15.24 -7.03 13.40
C LEU A 89 -14.62 -5.80 14.05
N ILE A 90 -14.73 -4.64 13.41
CA ILE A 90 -14.17 -3.37 13.90
C ILE A 90 -15.17 -2.26 13.63
N ASP A 91 -15.71 -1.61 14.67
CA ASP A 91 -16.51 -0.40 14.54
C ASP A 91 -15.63 0.81 14.20
N LEU A 92 -15.58 1.17 12.91
CA LEU A 92 -14.66 2.19 12.42
C LEU A 92 -15.09 3.62 12.77
N ASN A 93 -16.39 3.87 12.88
CA ASN A 93 -16.95 5.20 13.12
C ASN A 93 -17.58 5.40 14.50
N HIS A 94 -17.45 4.41 15.39
CA HIS A 94 -17.97 4.41 16.75
C HIS A 94 -19.50 4.59 16.79
N ASP A 95 -20.22 3.88 15.91
CA ASP A 95 -21.70 3.90 15.80
C ASP A 95 -22.39 2.64 16.36
N ASP A 96 -21.64 1.81 17.11
CA ASP A 96 -22.06 0.51 17.66
C ASP A 96 -22.42 -0.53 16.58
N THR A 97 -22.08 -0.27 15.32
CA THR A 97 -22.21 -1.23 14.21
C THR A 97 -20.83 -1.52 13.62
N PRO A 98 -20.25 -2.72 13.80
CA PRO A 98 -18.93 -3.01 13.26
C PRO A 98 -18.92 -3.07 11.73
N GLU A 99 -17.75 -2.84 11.15
CA GLU A 99 -17.41 -3.32 9.83
C GLU A 99 -16.75 -4.69 9.89
N LEU A 100 -16.99 -5.51 8.88
CA LEU A 100 -16.22 -6.73 8.66
C LEU A 100 -14.97 -6.39 7.85
N VAL A 101 -13.80 -6.54 8.46
CA VAL A 101 -12.50 -6.31 7.82
C VAL A 101 -11.84 -7.66 7.54
N PHE A 102 -11.49 -7.89 6.29
CA PHE A 102 -10.66 -9.00 5.85
C PHE A 102 -9.24 -8.53 5.58
N GLU A 103 -8.25 -9.27 6.05
CA GLU A 103 -6.84 -9.08 5.70
C GLU A 103 -6.15 -10.42 5.42
N GLY A 104 -5.55 -10.54 4.23
CA GLY A 104 -4.68 -11.66 3.88
C GLY A 104 -4.77 -12.04 2.41
N PHE A 105 -4.14 -13.15 2.04
CA PHE A 105 -4.22 -13.69 0.68
C PHE A 105 -5.63 -14.19 0.39
N VAL A 106 -6.13 -14.06 -0.84
CA VAL A 106 -7.46 -14.60 -1.20
C VAL A 106 -7.36 -15.99 -1.81
N SER A 107 -6.19 -16.38 -2.31
CA SER A 107 -5.81 -17.74 -2.74
C SER A 107 -4.40 -18.10 -2.28
N LYS A 108 -4.07 -19.40 -2.24
CA LYS A 108 -2.71 -19.89 -2.01
C LYS A 108 -1.72 -19.50 -3.13
N ASP A 109 -2.24 -19.22 -4.33
CA ASP A 109 -1.43 -18.90 -5.51
C ASP A 109 -1.20 -17.38 -5.63
N ASP A 110 -1.81 -16.57 -4.75
CA ASP A 110 -1.61 -15.13 -4.73
C ASP A 110 -0.23 -14.74 -4.23
N GLU A 111 0.40 -13.80 -4.92
CA GLU A 111 1.66 -13.20 -4.47
C GLU A 111 1.46 -12.04 -3.49
N LYS A 112 0.21 -11.61 -3.28
CA LYS A 112 -0.11 -10.38 -2.54
C LYS A 112 -1.34 -10.53 -1.65
N GLU A 113 -1.25 -9.91 -0.49
CA GLU A 113 -2.37 -9.78 0.45
C GLU A 113 -3.39 -8.77 -0.06
N HIS A 114 -4.62 -8.92 0.40
CA HIS A 114 -5.75 -8.05 0.14
C HIS A 114 -6.32 -7.51 1.45
N VAL A 115 -6.86 -6.31 1.37
CA VAL A 115 -7.71 -5.70 2.39
C VAL A 115 -9.09 -5.50 1.80
N GLU A 116 -10.09 -6.16 2.38
CA GLU A 116 -11.49 -5.95 2.04
C GLU A 116 -12.24 -5.43 3.27
N ILE A 117 -13.14 -4.46 3.07
CA ILE A 117 -13.97 -3.95 4.16
C ILE A 117 -15.42 -4.00 3.70
N PHE A 118 -16.27 -4.58 4.55
CA PHE A 118 -17.69 -4.71 4.32
C PHE A 118 -18.49 -4.01 5.41
N ARG A 119 -19.58 -3.38 5.01
CA ARG A 119 -20.49 -2.67 5.91
C ARG A 119 -21.90 -3.22 5.77
N SER A 120 -22.60 -3.28 6.90
CA SER A 120 -24.03 -3.57 6.95
C SER A 120 -24.83 -2.27 6.79
N ALA A 121 -25.71 -2.22 5.79
CA ALA A 121 -26.66 -1.12 5.61
C ALA A 121 -28.03 -1.73 5.28
N ASN A 122 -29.06 -1.35 6.04
CA ASN A 122 -30.43 -1.86 5.87
C ASN A 122 -30.53 -3.40 5.88
N GLY A 123 -29.68 -4.07 6.66
CA GLY A 123 -29.63 -5.53 6.75
C GLY A 123 -28.85 -6.22 5.62
N GLU A 124 -28.29 -5.46 4.67
CA GLU A 124 -27.45 -5.99 3.60
C GLU A 124 -25.97 -5.69 3.86
N LEU A 125 -25.13 -6.72 3.77
CA LEU A 125 -23.69 -6.55 3.80
C LEU A 125 -23.15 -6.25 2.40
N THR A 126 -22.36 -5.18 2.25
CA THR A 126 -21.80 -4.75 0.97
C THR A 126 -20.31 -4.45 1.09
N ARG A 127 -19.53 -4.74 0.05
CA ARG A 127 -18.10 -4.40 0.02
C ARG A 127 -17.95 -2.90 -0.26
N ILE A 128 -17.28 -2.20 0.64
CA ILE A 128 -17.01 -0.76 0.55
C ILE A 128 -15.53 -0.44 0.33
N TYR A 129 -14.65 -1.45 0.38
CA TYR A 129 -13.23 -1.34 0.06
C TYR A 129 -12.68 -2.69 -0.41
N ASP A 130 -11.82 -2.66 -1.43
CA ASP A 130 -11.13 -3.82 -2.01
C ASP A 130 -9.82 -3.35 -2.64
N GLU A 131 -8.71 -3.53 -1.93
CA GLU A 131 -7.41 -3.12 -2.44
C GLU A 131 -6.31 -4.09 -2.02
N ILE A 132 -5.31 -4.23 -2.89
CA ILE A 132 -4.14 -5.07 -2.65
C ILE A 132 -3.20 -4.39 -1.65
N GLY A 133 -2.83 -5.10 -0.59
CA GLY A 133 -1.93 -4.63 0.46
C GLY A 133 -2.26 -5.22 1.83
N HIS A 134 -1.85 -4.53 2.88
CA HIS A 134 -2.11 -4.92 4.27
C HIS A 134 -2.33 -3.70 5.17
N ILE A 135 -3.12 -3.87 6.22
CA ILE A 135 -3.27 -2.88 7.28
C ILE A 135 -1.95 -2.79 8.05
N LEU A 136 -1.31 -1.63 7.89
CA LEU A 136 -0.02 -1.32 8.48
C LEU A 136 -0.14 -0.93 9.95
N ALA A 137 -1.20 -0.19 10.29
CA ALA A 137 -1.47 0.32 11.63
C ALA A 137 -2.89 0.89 11.72
N TYR A 138 -3.29 1.32 12.91
CA TYR A 138 -4.45 2.17 13.15
C TYR A 138 -4.12 3.32 14.10
N LYS A 139 -5.04 4.29 14.16
CA LYS A 139 -5.09 5.32 15.19
C LYS A 139 -6.53 5.59 15.59
N ILE A 140 -6.76 5.89 16.86
CA ILE A 140 -8.03 6.40 17.34
C ILE A 140 -8.03 7.92 17.19
N HIS A 141 -9.05 8.48 16.56
CA HIS A 141 -9.20 9.92 16.42
C HIS A 141 -9.58 10.53 17.79
N PRO A 142 -8.82 11.50 18.32
CA PRO A 142 -8.96 11.90 19.73
C PRO A 142 -10.31 12.54 20.07
N ASN A 143 -10.98 13.15 19.09
CA ASN A 143 -12.22 13.89 19.31
C ASN A 143 -13.48 13.09 18.98
N THR A 144 -13.37 12.13 18.04
CA THR A 144 -14.54 11.37 17.54
C THR A 144 -14.48 9.90 17.93
N GLN A 145 -13.36 9.43 18.47
CA GLN A 145 -13.07 8.02 18.78
C GLN A 145 -13.10 7.08 17.56
N GLU A 146 -13.32 7.61 16.36
CA GLU A 146 -13.22 6.84 15.10
C GLU A 146 -11.87 6.14 14.98
N ILE A 147 -11.90 4.92 14.47
CA ILE A 147 -10.71 4.15 14.13
C ILE A 147 -10.28 4.49 12.71
N LEU A 148 -9.10 5.10 12.60
CA LEU A 148 -8.45 5.42 11.34
C LEU A 148 -7.49 4.27 10.99
N LEU A 149 -7.83 3.47 9.99
CA LEU A 149 -6.94 2.43 9.49
C LEU A 149 -5.89 3.03 8.54
N TYR A 150 -4.67 2.51 8.61
CA TYR A 150 -3.60 2.85 7.69
C TYR A 150 -3.26 1.63 6.86
N HIS A 151 -3.59 1.68 5.58
CA HIS A 151 -3.37 0.60 4.63
C HIS A 151 -2.11 0.89 3.80
N HIS A 152 -1.16 -0.04 3.79
CA HIS A 152 -0.06 -0.06 2.83
C HIS A 152 -0.51 -0.77 1.55
N GLN A 153 -0.95 0.01 0.57
CA GLN A 153 -1.35 -0.49 -0.73
C GLN A 153 -0.13 -0.81 -1.59
N TYR A 154 -0.10 -2.04 -2.08
CA TYR A 154 0.96 -2.54 -2.95
C TYR A 154 0.78 -2.05 -4.40
N PRO A 155 1.88 -1.81 -5.17
CA PRO A 155 1.79 -1.58 -6.60
C PRO A 155 1.13 -2.75 -7.32
N CYS A 156 0.42 -2.45 -8.41
CA CYS A 156 0.16 -3.44 -9.44
C CYS A 156 1.49 -3.82 -10.12
N CYS A 157 1.83 -5.10 -10.16
CA CYS A 157 3.02 -5.64 -10.84
C CYS A 157 4.40 -5.25 -10.24
N LEU A 158 5.45 -5.31 -11.08
CA LEU A 158 6.87 -5.03 -10.80
C LEU A 158 7.19 -3.53 -10.59
N ASN A 159 6.20 -2.69 -10.28
CA ASN A 159 6.43 -1.27 -10.07
C ASN A 159 7.00 -1.01 -8.67
N ALA A 160 7.51 0.20 -8.45
CA ALA A 160 8.07 0.65 -7.16
C ALA A 160 7.12 1.60 -6.41
N SER A 161 5.93 1.82 -6.97
CA SER A 161 4.96 2.82 -6.56
C SER A 161 4.05 2.27 -5.46
N HIS A 162 4.20 2.73 -4.23
CA HIS A 162 3.34 2.33 -3.12
C HIS A 162 2.49 3.50 -2.62
N ASN A 163 1.30 3.19 -2.11
CA ASN A 163 0.49 4.16 -1.38
C ASN A 163 0.39 3.74 0.09
N LEU A 164 0.48 4.73 0.96
CA LEU A 164 -0.02 4.67 2.33
C LEU A 164 -1.36 5.40 2.35
N ASN A 165 -2.43 4.64 2.52
CA ASN A 165 -3.79 5.15 2.56
C ASN A 165 -4.22 5.26 4.02
N ARG A 166 -4.63 6.46 4.45
CA ARG A 166 -5.39 6.58 5.69
C ARG A 166 -6.87 6.48 5.35
N LEU A 167 -7.51 5.41 5.81
CA LEU A 167 -8.92 5.11 5.62
C LEU A 167 -9.72 5.68 6.79
N ARG A 168 -10.84 6.33 6.48
CA ARG A 168 -11.81 6.85 7.44
C ARG A 168 -13.21 6.61 6.90
N LEU A 169 -14.09 6.07 7.72
CA LEU A 169 -15.48 5.88 7.37
C LEU A 169 -16.28 7.16 7.66
N VAL A 170 -16.90 7.74 6.64
CA VAL A 170 -17.69 8.97 6.74
C VAL A 170 -18.95 8.80 5.90
N ASP A 171 -20.12 9.00 6.50
CA ASP A 171 -21.43 8.89 5.82
C ASP A 171 -21.61 7.59 5.04
N GLY A 172 -21.24 6.46 5.64
CA GLY A 172 -21.35 5.14 5.01
C GLY A 172 -20.29 4.81 3.95
N LYS A 173 -19.34 5.71 3.68
CA LYS A 173 -18.32 5.54 2.65
C LYS A 173 -16.90 5.61 3.22
N LEU A 174 -16.03 4.73 2.74
CA LEU A 174 -14.61 4.82 3.07
C LEU A 174 -13.93 5.90 2.23
N GLN A 175 -13.43 6.92 2.92
CA GLN A 175 -12.59 7.95 2.36
C GLN A 175 -11.12 7.58 2.57
N ALA A 176 -10.33 7.61 1.49
CA ALA A 176 -8.90 7.32 1.54
C ALA A 176 -8.09 8.60 1.29
N VAL A 177 -7.29 9.01 2.28
CA VAL A 177 -6.25 10.03 2.06
C VAL A 177 -4.97 9.31 1.66
N LYS A 178 -4.60 9.42 0.39
CA LYS A 178 -3.43 8.74 -0.18
C LYS A 178 -2.15 9.52 0.07
N ARG A 179 -1.07 8.80 0.34
CA ARG A 179 0.30 9.32 0.36
C ARG A 179 1.19 8.35 -0.39
N TYR A 180 2.11 8.87 -1.18
CA TYR A 180 2.89 8.09 -2.12
C TYR A 180 4.34 7.94 -1.65
N PHE A 181 4.92 6.77 -1.87
CA PHE A 181 6.36 6.56 -1.68
C PHE A 181 6.90 5.53 -2.68
N VAL A 182 8.24 5.47 -2.80
CA VAL A 182 8.93 4.57 -3.71
C VAL A 182 9.80 3.59 -2.93
N CYS A 183 9.61 2.28 -3.15
CA CYS A 183 10.51 1.24 -2.70
C CYS A 183 10.32 -0.05 -3.50
N ARG A 184 11.26 -0.99 -3.39
CA ARG A 184 11.13 -2.37 -3.89
C ARG A 184 11.88 -3.33 -2.97
N GLY A 185 11.34 -4.54 -2.80
CA GLY A 185 12.03 -5.62 -2.09
C GLY A 185 13.05 -6.36 -2.94
N VAL A 186 13.00 -6.22 -4.26
CA VAL A 186 14.00 -6.76 -5.18
C VAL A 186 15.22 -5.84 -5.28
N GLY A 187 16.42 -6.41 -5.28
CA GLY A 187 17.71 -5.68 -5.29
C GLY A 187 18.06 -4.93 -6.58
N ASP A 188 17.08 -4.65 -7.44
CA ASP A 188 17.27 -3.98 -8.74
C ASP A 188 17.22 -2.45 -8.64
N MET A 189 16.72 -1.92 -7.51
CA MET A 189 16.77 -0.52 -7.14
C MET A 189 17.83 -0.27 -6.06
N LYS A 190 18.68 0.72 -6.30
CA LYS A 190 19.83 1.03 -5.44
C LYS A 190 19.53 2.11 -4.42
N GLY A 191 20.22 2.00 -3.28
CA GLY A 191 20.23 2.97 -2.20
C GLY A 191 19.27 2.64 -1.07
N THR A 192 19.49 3.26 0.08
CA THR A 192 18.61 3.13 1.25
C THR A 192 17.35 3.97 1.04
N PHE A 193 16.17 3.33 1.07
CA PHE A 193 14.88 3.99 0.83
C PHE A 193 14.41 4.86 1.98
N PHE A 194 14.57 4.35 3.20
CA PHE A 194 13.95 4.91 4.40
C PHE A 194 15.01 5.29 5.44
N PRO A 195 14.75 6.34 6.25
CA PRO A 195 15.61 6.64 7.38
C PRO A 195 15.53 5.51 8.43
N LYS A 196 16.49 5.46 9.34
CA LYS A 196 16.46 4.49 10.46
C LYS A 196 15.40 4.85 11.49
N LYS A 197 15.15 6.14 11.69
CA LYS A 197 14.18 6.68 12.66
C LYS A 197 13.48 7.90 12.08
N SER A 198 12.22 8.09 12.48
CA SER A 198 11.44 9.28 12.16
C SER A 198 11.32 10.20 13.38
N SER A 199 11.22 11.49 13.12
CA SER A 199 10.89 12.56 14.07
C SER A 199 9.91 13.50 13.37
N PHE A 200 8.63 13.20 13.51
CA PHE A 200 7.57 13.96 12.85
C PHE A 200 7.56 15.41 13.35
N SER A 201 7.84 16.35 12.46
CA SER A 201 7.66 17.77 12.74
C SER A 201 6.34 18.27 12.17
N ASN A 202 5.60 19.03 12.96
CA ASN A 202 4.41 19.75 12.48
C ASN A 202 4.76 20.98 11.63
N GLN A 203 6.02 21.43 11.67
CA GLN A 203 6.46 22.61 10.94
C GLN A 203 6.42 22.38 9.43
N LEU A 204 5.65 23.22 8.74
CA LEU A 204 5.68 23.32 7.30
C LEU A 204 6.89 24.18 6.87
N LYS A 205 7.66 23.68 5.92
CA LYS A 205 8.84 24.35 5.36
C LYS A 205 8.66 24.57 3.87
N GLU A 206 9.41 25.51 3.32
CA GLU A 206 9.35 25.91 1.92
C GLU A 206 10.74 25.81 1.29
N THR A 207 10.83 25.33 0.05
CA THR A 207 12.08 25.27 -0.71
C THR A 207 12.48 26.65 -1.24
N LYS A 208 13.73 27.06 -1.08
CA LYS A 208 14.23 28.36 -1.56
C LYS A 208 14.59 28.36 -3.05
N LYS A 209 14.72 27.18 -3.65
CA LYS A 209 15.01 26.95 -5.08
C LYS A 209 14.35 25.66 -5.58
N GLY A 210 14.46 25.40 -6.88
CA GLY A 210 14.04 24.12 -7.45
C GLY A 210 14.88 22.97 -6.90
N VAL A 211 14.22 21.85 -6.58
CA VAL A 211 14.85 20.68 -5.96
C VAL A 211 14.42 19.39 -6.66
N GLN A 212 15.19 18.32 -6.42
CA GLN A 212 14.86 16.98 -6.88
C GLN A 212 14.61 16.10 -5.67
N LEU A 213 13.41 15.55 -5.59
CA LEU A 213 13.08 14.53 -4.61
C LEU A 213 13.68 13.20 -5.07
N ARG A 214 14.30 12.46 -4.15
CA ARG A 214 14.99 11.20 -4.45
C ARG A 214 14.44 10.07 -3.59
N TRP A 215 14.56 8.83 -4.05
CA TRP A 215 14.16 7.69 -3.21
C TRP A 215 15.24 7.26 -2.23
N SER A 216 16.46 7.82 -2.29
CA SER A 216 17.53 7.51 -1.33
C SER A 216 18.29 8.75 -0.88
N GLY A 217 18.78 8.72 0.36
CA GLY A 217 19.64 9.74 1.00
C GLY A 217 21.08 9.76 0.46
N SER A 218 21.23 9.62 -0.86
CA SER A 218 22.49 9.72 -1.60
C SER A 218 22.18 10.04 -3.06
N VAL A 219 23.15 10.57 -3.81
CA VAL A 219 22.98 10.76 -5.26
C VAL A 219 23.46 9.49 -5.97
N ILE A 220 22.58 8.86 -6.73
CA ILE A 220 22.92 7.76 -7.63
C ILE A 220 22.66 8.27 -9.04
N SER A 221 23.69 8.28 -9.88
CA SER A 221 23.66 8.87 -11.22
C SER A 221 23.68 7.85 -12.36
N LYS A 222 23.96 6.58 -12.06
CA LYS A 222 23.97 5.48 -13.04
C LYS A 222 23.29 4.24 -12.50
N ASN A 223 22.47 3.63 -13.34
CA ASN A 223 21.80 2.37 -13.06
C ASN A 223 21.14 2.34 -11.67
N ALA A 224 20.39 3.40 -11.33
CA ALA A 224 19.71 3.52 -10.04
C ALA A 224 18.54 2.54 -9.92
N TRP A 225 17.87 2.26 -11.04
CA TRP A 225 16.90 1.18 -11.18
C TRP A 225 17.20 0.44 -12.49
N SER A 226 17.62 -0.82 -12.36
CA SER A 226 18.03 -1.68 -13.47
C SER A 226 17.04 -1.62 -14.64
N ARG A 227 17.56 -1.34 -15.83
CA ARG A 227 16.82 -1.26 -17.11
C ARG A 227 15.71 -0.20 -17.18
N ARG A 228 15.47 0.60 -16.13
CA ARG A 228 14.38 1.60 -16.11
C ARG A 228 14.88 3.05 -16.04
N VAL A 229 15.69 3.39 -15.04
CA VAL A 229 16.17 4.77 -14.83
C VAL A 229 17.62 4.83 -14.36
N GLN A 230 18.35 5.84 -14.86
CA GLN A 230 19.76 6.03 -14.55
C GLN A 230 19.99 6.65 -13.17
N SER A 231 19.12 7.57 -12.75
CA SER A 231 19.30 8.32 -11.50
C SER A 231 18.20 8.04 -10.48
N ASN A 232 18.50 8.30 -9.20
CA ASN A 232 17.55 8.08 -8.12
C ASN A 232 16.52 9.19 -7.87
N VAL A 233 16.22 9.99 -8.89
CA VAL A 233 15.24 11.08 -8.81
C VAL A 233 13.84 10.50 -8.95
N ILE A 234 12.98 10.76 -7.96
CA ILE A 234 11.54 10.49 -8.01
C ILE A 234 10.87 11.54 -8.87
N ALA A 235 11.05 12.83 -8.58
CA ALA A 235 10.48 13.94 -9.33
C ALA A 235 11.16 15.29 -9.00
N PRO A 236 11.13 16.25 -9.93
CA PRO A 236 11.48 17.64 -9.65
C PRO A 236 10.33 18.41 -8.97
N TYR A 237 10.71 19.45 -8.23
CA TYR A 237 9.81 20.38 -7.56
C TYR A 237 10.33 21.81 -7.72
N LYS A 238 9.44 22.74 -8.07
CA LYS A 238 9.76 24.17 -8.17
C LYS A 238 10.14 24.81 -6.83
N LYS A 239 10.75 26.01 -6.93
CA LYS A 239 10.92 26.93 -5.80
C LYS A 239 9.56 27.22 -5.16
N GLY A 240 9.54 27.33 -3.83
CA GLY A 240 8.32 27.59 -3.07
C GLY A 240 7.50 26.33 -2.76
N SER A 241 8.04 25.15 -3.06
CA SER A 241 7.35 23.89 -2.75
C SER A 241 7.36 23.64 -1.24
N LEU A 242 6.20 23.26 -0.72
CA LEU A 242 5.97 23.04 0.69
C LEU A 242 6.25 21.59 1.08
N TYR A 243 6.89 21.37 2.21
CA TYR A 243 7.23 20.05 2.72
C TYR A 243 7.28 19.99 4.24
N LYS A 244 7.11 18.79 4.79
CA LYS A 244 7.35 18.49 6.22
C LYS A 244 8.55 17.56 6.36
N VAL A 245 9.38 17.81 7.37
CA VAL A 245 10.53 16.95 7.68
C VAL A 245 10.07 15.78 8.53
N ILE A 246 10.46 14.58 8.11
CA ILE A 246 10.18 13.31 8.78
C ILE A 246 11.46 12.77 9.43
N ALA A 247 12.63 12.97 8.82
CA ALA A 247 13.92 12.61 9.42
C ALA A 247 15.05 13.45 8.82
N GLN A 248 16.21 13.46 9.50
CA GLN A 248 17.44 14.07 9.01
C GLN A 248 18.62 13.12 9.25
N GLU A 249 19.39 12.83 8.19
CA GLU A 249 20.55 11.95 8.25
C GLU A 249 21.65 12.45 7.29
N ASN A 250 22.89 12.60 7.75
CA ASN A 250 24.07 12.84 6.91
C ASN A 250 23.91 13.94 5.84
N GLY A 251 23.28 15.07 6.17
CA GLY A 251 23.06 16.17 5.23
C GLY A 251 21.88 15.99 4.27
N TRP A 252 21.05 14.97 4.50
CA TRP A 252 19.81 14.70 3.79
C TRP A 252 18.61 14.83 4.73
N LEU A 253 17.47 15.26 4.17
CA LEU A 253 16.18 15.28 4.85
C LEU A 253 15.26 14.26 4.19
N TYR A 254 14.72 13.33 4.97
CA TYR A 254 13.56 12.56 4.54
C TYR A 254 12.32 13.40 4.81
N VAL A 255 11.54 13.66 3.77
CA VAL A 255 10.45 14.63 3.79
C VAL A 255 9.17 14.04 3.22
N ARG A 256 8.06 14.66 3.59
CA ARG A 256 6.77 14.51 2.93
C ARG A 256 6.45 15.81 2.20
N MET A 257 6.50 15.78 0.88
CA MET A 257 6.10 16.91 0.04
C MET A 257 4.59 17.15 0.18
N GLN A 258 4.20 18.42 0.29
CA GLN A 258 2.79 18.85 0.38
C GLN A 258 2.33 19.52 -0.92
N THR A 259 3.24 20.15 -1.66
CA THR A 259 3.00 20.63 -3.03
C THR A 259 3.14 19.45 -4.01
N PRO A 260 2.40 19.43 -5.14
CA PRO A 260 2.60 18.43 -6.18
C PRO A 260 3.95 18.60 -6.91
N PRO A 261 4.49 17.51 -7.48
CA PRO A 261 5.69 17.58 -8.31
C PRO A 261 5.44 18.35 -9.62
N ASP A 262 6.50 18.84 -10.25
CA ASP A 262 6.38 19.43 -11.59
C ASP A 262 5.94 18.35 -12.60
N ILE A 263 5.07 18.74 -13.54
CA ILE A 263 4.55 17.83 -14.57
C ILE A 263 5.59 17.70 -15.68
N THR A 264 6.42 16.67 -15.57
CA THR A 264 7.44 16.31 -16.54
C THR A 264 7.42 14.82 -16.82
N ASP A 265 7.82 14.40 -18.02
CA ASP A 265 7.98 12.99 -18.34
C ASP A 265 8.88 12.29 -17.32
N ASN A 266 8.34 11.24 -16.70
CA ASN A 266 8.97 10.59 -15.59
C ASN A 266 8.74 9.08 -15.65
N LYS A 267 9.84 8.32 -15.60
CA LYS A 267 9.84 6.87 -15.72
C LYS A 267 9.63 6.15 -14.38
N VAL A 268 9.57 6.89 -13.27
CA VAL A 268 9.36 6.38 -11.92
C VAL A 268 7.90 6.53 -11.51
N ILE A 269 7.32 7.71 -11.77
CA ILE A 269 5.96 8.07 -11.38
C ILE A 269 5.24 8.76 -12.55
N ASN A 270 3.91 8.80 -12.52
CA ASN A 270 3.15 9.73 -13.36
C ASN A 270 2.75 10.96 -12.51
N PRO A 271 3.37 12.14 -12.69
CA PRO A 271 3.08 13.33 -11.89
C PRO A 271 1.62 13.80 -11.97
N ASN A 272 0.93 13.54 -13.09
CA ASN A 272 -0.48 13.90 -13.25
C ASN A 272 -1.38 13.17 -12.25
N ASN A 273 -0.98 11.97 -11.80
CA ASN A 273 -1.75 11.19 -10.82
C ASN A 273 -1.48 11.62 -9.38
N LEU A 274 -0.60 12.60 -9.16
CA LEU A 274 -0.12 13.00 -7.83
C LEU A 274 -0.47 14.45 -7.45
N GLN A 275 -1.39 15.09 -8.18
CA GLN A 275 -1.74 16.50 -7.96
C GLN A 275 -2.30 16.78 -6.55
N GLU A 276 -2.93 15.79 -5.94
CA GLU A 276 -3.48 15.88 -4.57
C GLU A 276 -2.79 14.89 -3.60
N THR A 277 -1.72 14.22 -4.05
CA THR A 277 -1.07 13.15 -3.27
C THR A 277 0.27 13.62 -2.75
N ALA A 278 0.41 13.61 -1.42
CA ALA A 278 1.68 13.89 -0.78
C ALA A 278 2.72 12.81 -1.08
N VAL A 279 3.94 13.20 -1.44
CA VAL A 279 5.01 12.27 -1.83
C VAL A 279 6.14 12.25 -0.80
N TYR A 280 6.53 11.07 -0.35
CA TYR A 280 7.70 10.88 0.51
C TYR A 280 8.99 10.69 -0.29
N GLY A 281 10.10 11.20 0.24
CA GLY A 281 11.42 11.00 -0.35
C GLY A 281 12.50 11.84 0.33
N TRP A 282 13.68 11.85 -0.26
CA TRP A 282 14.87 12.52 0.25
C TRP A 282 15.18 13.81 -0.50
N LEU A 283 15.51 14.86 0.24
CA LEU A 283 16.05 16.12 -0.26
C LEU A 283 17.45 16.37 0.30
N GLU A 284 18.36 16.89 -0.53
CA GLU A 284 19.69 17.27 -0.09
C GLU A 284 19.62 18.62 0.65
N LYS A 285 20.03 18.67 1.92
CA LYS A 285 19.87 19.85 2.79
C LYS A 285 20.55 21.11 2.24
N ARG A 286 21.70 20.95 1.59
CA ARG A 286 22.46 22.05 0.95
C ARG A 286 21.74 22.65 -0.27
N LYS A 287 20.68 22.00 -0.76
CA LYS A 287 19.90 22.42 -1.91
C LYS A 287 18.53 23.01 -1.53
N LEU A 288 18.25 23.20 -0.25
CA LEU A 288 16.98 23.73 0.25
C LEU A 288 16.98 25.25 0.40
#